data_AF-A0AAE3RBP4-F1
#
_entry.id   AF-A0AAE3RBP4-F1
#
_cell.length_a   1.000
_cell.length_b   1.000
_cell.length_c   1.000
_cell.angle_alpha   90.00
_cell.angle_beta   90.00
_cell.angle_gamma   90.00
#
_symmetry.space_group_name_H-M   'P 1'
#
loop_
_entity.id
_entity.type
_entity.pdbx_description
1 polymer ?
#
loop_
_entity_poly.entity_id
_entity_poly.type
_entity_poly.pdbx_seq_one_letter_code
_entity_poly.pdbx_strand_id
1 'polypeptide(L)'
;MKKTILSGLIMASLLLFTNCKKDDSPSPVDLSNGLVFYSPLYQNAADSSLNENNGTTFNGTQIIDRFGVQNQAFTFNGSSSYIRLANTNLTQKLTSAKAFTVMAIVKPE
;
A
#
# COMPACT_ATOMS: atom_id res chain seq x y z
N MET A 1 -38.17 11.74 -56.05
CA MET A 1 -38.50 11.29 -54.67
C MET A 1 -37.86 9.94 -54.43
N LYS A 2 -37.36 9.67 -53.21
CA LYS A 2 -36.64 8.44 -52.74
C LYS A 2 -35.10 8.49 -52.79
N LYS A 3 -34.46 9.31 -51.94
CA LYS A 3 -33.00 9.20 -51.65
C LYS A 3 -32.61 9.38 -50.17
N THR A 4 -33.53 9.20 -49.21
CA THR A 4 -33.25 9.54 -47.80
C THR A 4 -33.37 8.38 -46.81
N ILE A 5 -33.70 7.17 -47.24
CA ILE A 5 -34.04 6.07 -46.30
C ILE A 5 -32.82 5.20 -45.93
N LEU A 6 -31.73 5.22 -46.71
CA LEU A 6 -30.58 4.33 -46.49
C LEU A 6 -29.56 4.87 -45.46
N SER A 7 -29.56 6.17 -45.18
CA SER A 7 -28.66 6.81 -44.19
C SER A 7 -29.13 6.59 -42.73
N GLY A 8 -30.45 6.47 -42.51
CA GLY A 8 -31.03 6.28 -41.18
C GLY A 8 -30.76 4.90 -40.56
N LEU A 9 -30.72 3.84 -41.38
CA LEU A 9 -30.47 2.47 -40.89
C LEU A 9 -29.03 2.26 -40.41
N ILE A 10 -28.05 2.93 -41.05
CA ILE A 10 -26.63 2.81 -40.66
C ILE A 10 -26.39 3.51 -39.32
N MET A 11 -27.01 4.68 -39.09
CA MET A 11 -26.92 5.42 -37.82
C MET A 11 -27.60 4.68 -36.66
N ALA A 12 -28.71 3.98 -36.91
CA ALA A 12 -29.40 3.16 -35.92
C ALA A 12 -28.61 1.89 -35.54
N SER A 13 -27.84 1.31 -36.47
CA SER A 13 -26.99 0.14 -36.19
C SER A 13 -25.75 0.47 -35.36
N LEU A 14 -25.24 1.70 -35.46
CA LEU A 14 -24.07 2.17 -34.71
C LEU A 14 -24.40 2.45 -33.22
N LEU A 15 -25.67 2.67 -32.90
CA LEU A 15 -26.19 2.87 -31.54
C LEU A 15 -26.42 1.55 -30.76
N LEU A 16 -26.29 0.39 -31.40
CA LEU A 16 -26.53 -0.92 -30.76
C LEU A 16 -25.28 -1.56 -30.13
N PHE A 17 -24.10 -0.93 -30.24
CA PHE A 17 -22.83 -1.50 -29.73
C PHE A 17 -22.27 -0.80 -28.48
N THR A 18 -22.95 0.17 -27.88
CA THR A 18 -22.37 0.99 -26.79
C THR A 18 -22.71 0.53 -25.37
N ASN A 19 -23.46 -0.55 -25.17
CA ASN A 19 -23.85 -1.01 -23.83
C ASN A 19 -23.01 -2.18 -23.30
N CYS A 20 -21.70 -2.18 -23.56
CA CYS A 20 -20.79 -2.97 -22.75
C CYS A 20 -20.71 -2.33 -21.36
N LYS A 21 -21.54 -2.82 -20.42
CA LYS A 21 -21.32 -2.51 -19.01
C LYS A 21 -19.97 -3.11 -18.65
N LYS A 22 -18.98 -2.24 -18.40
CA LYS A 22 -17.73 -2.64 -17.75
C LYS A 22 -18.16 -3.32 -16.46
N ASP A 23 -17.91 -4.62 -16.34
CA ASP A 23 -18.14 -5.33 -15.09
C ASP A 23 -17.47 -4.52 -13.98
N ASP A 24 -18.16 -4.32 -12.86
CA ASP A 24 -17.59 -3.79 -11.61
C ASP A 24 -16.62 -4.86 -11.07
N SER A 25 -15.58 -5.16 -11.84
CA SER A 25 -14.47 -5.94 -11.36
C SER A 25 -13.90 -5.16 -10.18
N PRO A 26 -13.71 -5.81 -9.01
CA PRO A 26 -13.12 -5.13 -7.88
C PRO A 26 -11.79 -4.55 -8.35
N SER A 27 -11.70 -3.22 -8.30
CA SER A 27 -10.47 -2.53 -8.65
C SER A 27 -9.37 -3.08 -7.74
N PRO A 28 -8.14 -3.27 -8.25
CA PRO A 28 -7.03 -3.70 -7.42
C PRO A 28 -6.98 -2.85 -6.14
N VAL A 29 -6.89 -3.50 -4.99
CA VAL A 29 -6.78 -2.78 -3.72
C VAL A 29 -5.48 -1.98 -3.76
N ASP A 30 -5.61 -0.65 -3.73
CA ASP A 30 -4.47 0.24 -3.64
C ASP A 30 -3.97 0.30 -2.19
N LEU A 31 -2.88 -0.43 -1.93
CA LEU A 31 -2.24 -0.47 -0.61
C LEU A 31 -1.48 0.82 -0.27
N SER A 32 -1.29 1.73 -1.21
CA SER A 32 -0.74 3.06 -0.92
C SER A 32 -1.78 3.96 -0.25
N ASN A 33 -3.07 3.71 -0.51
CA ASN A 33 -4.14 4.45 0.11
C ASN A 33 -4.27 4.09 1.60
N GLY A 34 -4.08 5.09 2.47
CA GLY A 34 -4.07 4.90 3.92
C GLY A 34 -2.77 4.29 4.47
N LEU A 35 -1.73 4.11 3.64
CA LEU A 35 -0.40 3.73 4.12
C LEU A 35 0.19 4.87 4.93
N VAL A 36 0.63 4.57 6.14
CA VAL A 36 1.15 5.57 7.08
C VAL A 36 2.66 5.41 7.32
N PHE A 37 3.16 4.17 7.26
CA PHE A 37 4.58 3.86 7.43
C PHE A 37 4.88 2.56 6.67
N TYR A 38 5.99 2.56 5.93
CA TYR A 38 6.51 1.35 5.29
C TYR A 38 8.03 1.33 5.43
N SER A 39 8.59 0.28 6.03
CA SER A 39 10.03 0.11 6.08
C SER A 39 10.40 -1.31 5.63
N PRO A 40 11.20 -1.46 4.56
CA PRO A 40 11.74 -2.74 4.14
C PRO A 40 12.90 -3.21 5.06
N LEU A 41 13.25 -2.43 6.08
CA LEU A 41 14.35 -2.68 7.04
C LEU A 41 15.73 -2.78 6.38
N TYR A 42 15.90 -2.09 5.25
CA TYR A 42 17.15 -2.07 4.50
C TYR A 42 18.15 -1.11 5.15
N GLN A 43 19.12 -1.67 5.87
CA GLN A 43 20.20 -0.95 6.58
C GLN A 43 19.73 0.04 7.67
N ASN A 44 18.45 0.37 7.79
CA ASN A 44 17.88 1.16 8.86
C ASN A 44 16.35 0.95 8.95
N ALA A 45 15.68 1.71 9.82
CA ALA A 45 14.22 1.73 9.97
C ALA A 45 13.57 2.97 9.33
N ALA A 46 14.16 3.52 8.25
CA ALA A 46 13.61 4.67 7.56
C ALA A 46 12.27 4.34 6.89
N ASP A 47 11.41 5.34 6.80
CA ASP A 47 10.12 5.23 6.11
C ASP A 47 10.34 5.41 4.61
N SER A 48 10.03 4.36 3.84
CA SER A 48 10.09 4.32 2.38
C SER A 48 8.73 4.65 1.75
N SER A 49 7.73 5.05 2.55
CA SER A 49 6.50 5.67 2.05
C SER A 49 6.70 7.16 1.74
N LEU A 50 5.63 7.82 1.29
CA LEU A 50 5.62 9.27 1.05
C LEU A 50 5.28 10.10 2.31
N ASN A 51 5.26 9.48 3.50
CA ASN A 51 4.84 10.14 4.75
C ASN A 51 5.99 10.57 5.67
N GLU A 52 7.24 10.23 5.36
CA GLU A 52 8.44 10.62 6.10
C GLU A 52 8.41 10.30 7.61
N ASN A 53 7.69 9.24 8.00
CA ASN A 53 7.60 8.79 9.39
C ASN A 53 8.81 7.93 9.79
N ASN A 54 10.02 8.47 9.64
CA ASN A 54 11.27 7.75 9.87
C ASN A 54 11.35 7.14 11.28
N GLY A 55 11.75 5.87 11.35
CA GLY A 55 11.95 5.16 12.61
C GLY A 55 13.36 5.32 13.16
N THR A 56 13.46 5.31 14.49
CA THR A 56 14.72 5.22 15.23
C THR A 56 14.79 3.89 15.98
N THR A 57 15.86 3.12 15.78
CA THR A 57 16.06 1.84 16.46
C THR A 57 16.66 2.03 17.84
N PHE A 58 16.10 1.38 18.85
CA PHE A 58 16.60 1.29 20.22
C PHE A 58 16.90 -0.16 20.56
N ASN A 59 18.15 -0.48 20.93
CA ASN A 59 18.63 -1.82 21.33
C ASN A 59 18.31 -2.96 20.34
N GLY A 60 17.84 -2.69 19.13
CA GLY A 60 17.65 -3.67 18.07
C GLY A 60 18.95 -3.86 17.29
N THR A 61 19.25 -5.11 16.93
CA THR A 61 20.45 -5.45 16.15
C THR A 61 20.05 -5.88 14.76
N GLN A 62 20.79 -5.41 13.77
CA GLN A 62 20.59 -5.81 12.39
C GLN A 62 21.14 -7.22 12.15
N ILE A 63 20.36 -8.02 11.43
CA ILE A 63 20.66 -9.42 11.16
C ILE A 63 20.52 -9.71 9.66
N ILE A 64 20.84 -10.95 9.31
CA ILE A 64 20.59 -11.51 7.99
C ILE A 64 19.08 -11.72 7.80
N ASP A 65 18.53 -11.31 6.66
CA ASP A 65 17.13 -11.55 6.34
C ASP A 65 16.87 -13.00 5.89
N ARG A 66 15.61 -13.29 5.54
CA ARG A 66 15.19 -14.62 5.07
C ARG A 66 15.80 -15.05 3.73
N PHE A 67 16.45 -14.14 3.00
CA PHE A 67 17.09 -14.41 1.71
C PHE A 67 18.62 -14.51 1.83
N GLY A 68 19.17 -14.42 3.04
CA GLY A 68 20.60 -14.49 3.27
C GLY A 68 21.33 -13.14 3.12
N VAL A 69 20.60 -12.02 3.02
CA VAL A 69 21.18 -10.69 2.85
C VAL A 69 21.40 -10.02 4.20
N GLN A 70 22.63 -9.59 4.46
CA GLN A 70 23.02 -8.96 5.72
C GLN A 70 22.42 -7.56 5.87
N ASN A 71 22.07 -7.19 7.10
CA ASN A 71 21.51 -5.88 7.50
C ASN A 71 20.14 -5.53 6.89
N GLN A 72 19.34 -6.55 6.56
CA GLN A 72 18.03 -6.41 5.94
C GLN A 72 16.87 -6.88 6.84
N ALA A 73 17.18 -7.17 8.12
CA ALA A 73 16.21 -7.52 9.15
C ALA A 73 16.73 -7.08 10.53
N PHE A 74 15.86 -7.07 11.53
CA PHE A 74 16.20 -6.76 12.92
C PHE A 74 15.80 -7.91 13.85
N THR A 75 16.61 -8.14 14.88
CA THR A 75 16.22 -8.93 16.07
C THR A 75 15.86 -8.01 17.23
N PHE A 76 14.89 -8.43 18.03
CA PHE A 76 14.40 -7.72 19.21
C PHE A 76 14.39 -8.67 20.41
N ASN A 77 14.94 -8.23 21.54
CA ASN A 77 15.07 -9.05 22.75
C ASN A 77 13.77 -9.29 23.53
N GLY A 78 12.62 -8.86 23.00
CA GLY A 78 11.31 -9.00 23.65
C GLY A 78 11.07 -8.11 24.89
N SER A 79 12.03 -7.27 25.30
CA SER A 79 11.91 -6.43 26.51
C SER A 79 12.19 -4.95 26.26
N SER A 80 13.35 -4.62 25.69
CA SER A 80 13.85 -3.24 25.58
C SER A 80 14.30 -2.87 24.17
N SER A 81 14.25 -3.80 23.22
CA SER A 81 14.53 -3.55 21.81
C SER A 81 13.25 -3.18 21.06
N TYR A 82 13.24 -2.04 20.36
CA TYR A 82 12.11 -1.60 19.54
C TYR A 82 12.54 -0.57 18.48
N ILE A 83 11.68 -0.35 17.49
CA ILE A 83 11.75 0.80 16.58
C ILE A 83 10.70 1.81 17.01
N ARG A 84 11.10 3.07 17.19
CA ARG A 84 10.20 4.16 17.56
C ARG A 84 9.98 5.10 16.39
N LEU A 85 8.70 5.35 16.08
CA LEU A 85 8.29 6.39 15.14
C LEU A 85 7.95 7.65 15.95
N ALA A 86 8.77 8.69 15.87
CA ALA A 86 8.64 9.90 16.70
C ALA A 86 7.94 11.06 15.98
N ASN A 87 6.93 10.77 15.16
CA ASN A 87 6.19 11.80 14.42
C ASN A 87 4.87 12.14 15.13
N THR A 88 4.67 13.41 15.45
CA THR A 88 3.47 13.92 16.15
C THR A 88 2.21 13.80 15.28
N ASN A 89 2.33 14.05 13.97
CA ASN A 89 1.23 13.90 13.02
C ASN A 89 0.83 12.42 12.85
N LEU A 90 1.80 11.50 12.86
CA LEU A 90 1.53 10.07 12.90
C LEU A 90 0.72 9.68 14.12
N THR A 91 1.16 10.14 15.30
CA THR A 91 0.49 9.83 16.56
C THR A 91 -0.95 10.31 16.53
N GLN A 92 -1.21 11.53 16.04
CA GLN A 92 -2.56 12.07 15.88
C GLN A 92 -3.41 11.28 14.87
N LYS A 93 -2.83 10.88 13.73
CA LYS A 93 -3.52 10.05 12.73
C LYS A 93 -3.94 8.71 13.32
N LEU A 94 -3.06 8.06 14.09
CA LEU A 94 -3.33 6.76 14.70
C LEU A 94 -4.34 6.86 15.86
N THR A 95 -4.28 7.90 16.69
CA THR A 95 -5.23 8.09 17.80
C THR A 95 -6.63 8.50 17.33
N SER A 96 -6.72 9.19 16.19
CA SER A 96 -8.00 9.56 15.58
C SER A 96 -8.56 8.49 14.65
N ALA A 97 -7.77 7.48 14.29
CA ALA A 97 -8.19 6.40 13.42
C ALA A 97 -9.16 5.46 14.15
N LYS A 98 -10.28 5.14 13.48
CA LYS A 98 -11.25 4.15 13.99
C LYS A 98 -10.69 2.73 13.97
N ALA A 99 -9.78 2.44 13.04
CA ALA A 99 -9.12 1.15 12.88
C ALA A 99 -7.79 1.35 12.13
N PHE A 100 -6.85 0.42 12.33
CA PHE A 100 -5.60 0.35 11.57
C PHE A 100 -5.23 -1.11 11.31
N THR A 101 -4.35 -1.32 10.32
CA THR A 101 -3.81 -2.64 9.95
C THR A 101 -2.29 -2.59 10.05
N VAL A 102 -1.69 -3.67 10.56
CA VAL A 102 -0.23 -3.85 10.57
C VAL A 102 0.11 -5.14 9.86
N MET A 103 1.15 -5.11 9.03
CA MET A 103 1.74 -6.28 8.40
C MET A 103 3.23 -6.29 8.70
N ALA A 104 3.72 -7.42 9.21
CA ALA A 104 5.14 -7.66 9.42
C ALA A 104 5.44 -9.13 9.12
N ILE A 105 6.67 -9.40 8.71
CA ILE A 105 7.14 -10.77 8.51
C ILE A 105 8.08 -11.07 9.66
N VAL A 106 7.68 -12.02 10.49
CA VAL A 106 8.34 -12.34 11.75
C VAL A 106 8.82 -13.78 11.68
N LYS A 107 10.06 -14.01 12.12
CA LYS A 107 10.57 -15.33 12.45
C LYS A 107 10.55 -15.44 13.97
N PRO A 108 9.63 -16.24 14.56
CA PRO A 108 9.69 -16.54 15.98
C PRO A 108 10.99 -17.28 16.32
N GLU A 109 11.48 -17.04 17.54
CA GLU A 109 12.54 -17.87 18.13
C GLU A 109 11.97 -19.18 18.70
#